data_AF-A0A8E0IMW2-F1
#
_entry.id   AF-A0A8E0IMW2-F1
#
_cell.length_a   1.000
_cell.length_b   1.000
_cell.length_c   1.000
_cell.angle_alpha   90.00
_cell.angle_beta   90.00
_cell.angle_gamma   90.00
#
_symmetry.space_group_name_H-M   'P 1'
#
loop_
_entity.id
_entity.type
_entity.pdbx_description
1 polymer ?
#
loop_
_entity_poly.entity_id
_entity_poly.type
_entity_poly.pdbx_seq_one_letter_code
_entity_poly.pdbx_strand_id
1 'polypeptide(L)'
;CALLGSFGMGMLFDSNQIPTDLMANGPYTAFAMLGSYYHVGNIFVILYAIANALASISALAFSIDAPLKMLLSDADPHFIPKKLSHLNKKGTPINGYWLTGILVSLLIIVPALGIGNMNELYKWLLNLNSVVMPLRYLWVFLAYYLLNKHLEKFQAEYMFVKNKHVGMIIGGWCFLFTALACLLGMLPKINYLNDPGTWWFQMGLNIITPVIFLALGLILPFIARRDEARLL
;
A
#
# COMPACT_ATOMS: atom_id res chain seq x y z
N CYS A 1 -1.02 17.14 7.36
CA CYS A 1 0.32 17.78 7.42
C CYS A 1 1.14 17.66 6.13
N ALA A 2 0.80 16.80 5.17
CA ALA A 2 1.60 16.62 3.94
C ALA A 2 1.57 17.83 2.98
N LEU A 3 0.45 18.56 2.86
CA LEU A 3 0.33 19.64 1.87
C LEU A 3 1.27 20.83 2.16
N LEU A 4 1.25 21.36 3.38
CA LEU A 4 2.13 22.46 3.78
C LEU A 4 3.60 22.04 3.84
N GLY A 5 3.86 20.79 4.26
CA GLY A 5 5.20 20.22 4.25
C GLY A 5 5.77 20.10 2.84
N SER A 6 5.01 19.53 1.89
CA SER A 6 5.42 19.44 0.49
C SER A 6 5.62 20.81 -0.16
N PHE A 7 4.78 21.80 0.18
CA PHE A 7 4.96 23.17 -0.28
C PHE A 7 6.26 23.78 0.26
N GLY A 8 6.53 23.62 1.56
CA GLY A 8 7.77 24.08 2.18
C GLY A 8 9.02 23.42 1.58
N MET A 9 8.96 22.11 1.31
CA MET A 9 10.03 21.39 0.61
C MET A 9 10.26 21.95 -0.81
N GLY A 10 9.19 22.27 -1.55
CA GLY A 10 9.29 22.87 -2.87
C GLY A 10 9.91 24.27 -2.88
N MET A 11 9.85 25.01 -1.77
CA MET A 11 10.51 26.31 -1.63
C MET A 11 11.97 26.20 -1.20
N LEU A 12 12.34 25.14 -0.48
CA LEU A 12 13.69 24.96 0.08
C LEU A 12 14.67 24.27 -0.88
N PHE A 13 14.17 23.43 -1.79
CA PHE A 13 15.02 22.66 -2.70
C PHE A 13 14.89 23.15 -4.14
N ASP A 14 16.03 23.37 -4.80
CA ASP A 14 16.08 23.68 -6.23
C ASP A 14 15.63 22.46 -7.04
N SER A 15 14.66 22.68 -7.93
CA SER A 15 14.11 21.63 -8.81
C SER A 15 15.13 21.12 -9.84
N ASN A 16 16.20 21.89 -10.11
CA ASN A 16 17.23 21.53 -11.08
C ASN A 16 18.35 20.64 -10.48
N GLN A 17 18.47 20.57 -9.15
CA GLN A 17 19.51 19.80 -8.45
C GLN A 17 18.90 19.03 -7.27
N ILE A 18 18.02 18.08 -7.57
CA ILE A 18 17.33 17.27 -6.56
C ILE A 18 18.31 16.21 -6.01
N PRO A 19 18.59 16.19 -4.69
CA PRO A 19 19.38 15.14 -4.07
C PRO A 19 18.77 13.76 -4.31
N THR A 20 19.58 12.76 -4.65
CA THR A 20 19.09 11.40 -4.96
C THR A 20 18.38 10.72 -3.81
N ASP A 21 18.63 11.19 -2.58
CA ASP A 21 18.10 10.73 -1.30
C ASP A 21 17.02 11.66 -0.72
N LEU A 22 16.59 12.71 -1.43
CA LEU A 22 15.58 13.67 -0.95
C LEU A 22 14.28 12.98 -0.51
N MET A 23 13.90 11.89 -1.17
CA MET A 23 12.70 11.13 -0.81
C MET A 23 12.78 10.49 0.59
N ALA A 24 13.99 10.12 1.04
CA ALA A 24 14.21 9.49 2.34
C ALA A 24 14.65 10.52 3.40
N ASN A 25 15.55 11.44 3.01
CA ASN A 25 16.23 12.35 3.93
C ASN A 25 15.75 13.81 3.82
N GLY A 26 14.85 14.12 2.88
CA GLY A 26 14.45 15.50 2.60
C GLY A 26 14.00 16.31 3.82
N PRO A 27 13.12 15.77 4.69
CA PRO A 27 12.76 16.46 5.93
C PRO A 27 13.96 16.75 6.84
N TYR A 28 14.91 15.81 6.95
CA TYR A 28 16.13 16.01 7.75
C TYR A 28 17.00 17.13 7.17
N THR A 29 17.18 17.15 5.85
CA THR A 29 17.93 18.20 5.15
C THR A 29 17.24 19.57 5.29
N ALA A 30 15.91 19.61 5.26
CA ALA A 30 15.15 20.84 5.49
C ALA A 30 15.36 21.38 6.91
N PHE A 31 15.29 20.53 7.94
CA PHE A 31 15.55 20.93 9.32
C PHE A 31 17.02 21.29 9.57
N ALA A 32 17.96 20.68 8.84
CA ALA A 32 19.38 21.06 8.89
C ALA A 32 19.59 22.47 8.32
N MET A 33 18.96 22.78 7.18
CA MET A 33 19.02 24.11 6.57
C MET A 33 18.40 25.17 7.49
N LEU A 34 17.25 24.90 8.10
CA LEU A 34 16.66 25.78 9.12
C LEU A 34 17.59 25.97 10.33
N GLY A 35 18.23 24.90 10.80
CA GLY A 35 19.21 24.95 11.88
C GLY A 35 20.40 25.85 11.57
N SER A 36 20.91 25.79 10.34
CA SER A 36 21.96 26.69 9.86
C SER A 36 21.49 28.14 9.75
N TYR A 37 20.27 28.39 9.26
CA TYR A 37 19.72 29.73 9.11
C TYR A 37 19.55 30.45 10.47
N TYR A 38 19.02 29.74 11.47
CA TYR A 38 18.85 30.26 12.82
C TYR A 38 20.11 30.12 13.70
N HIS A 39 21.23 29.62 13.17
CA HIS A 39 22.49 29.41 13.89
C HIS A 39 22.37 28.50 15.13
N VAL A 40 21.36 27.62 15.15
CA VAL A 40 21.09 26.67 16.25
C VAL A 40 21.72 25.29 15.97
N GLY A 41 22.46 25.15 14.87
CA GLY A 41 23.14 23.92 14.49
C GLY A 41 22.17 22.76 14.28
N ASN A 42 22.52 21.56 14.76
CA ASN A 42 21.77 20.32 14.51
C ASN A 42 20.58 20.08 15.46
N ILE A 43 20.24 21.05 16.32
CA ILE A 43 19.20 20.86 17.34
C ILE A 43 17.84 20.49 16.71
N PHE A 44 17.45 21.18 15.63
CA PHE A 44 16.18 20.88 14.94
C PHE A 44 16.17 19.52 14.26
N VAL A 45 17.30 19.07 13.73
CA VAL A 45 17.44 17.73 13.12
C VAL A 45 17.26 16.65 14.18
N ILE A 46 17.89 16.80 15.35
CA ILE A 46 17.80 15.82 16.45
C ILE A 46 16.37 15.74 16.98
N LEU A 47 15.74 16.90 17.23
CA LEU A 47 14.35 16.94 17.72
C LEU A 47 13.41 16.28 16.72
N TYR A 48 13.57 16.60 15.43
CA TYR A 48 12.80 15.98 14.36
C TYR A 48 13.05 14.46 14.28
N ALA A 49 14.30 14.01 14.41
CA ALA A 49 14.63 12.59 14.37
C ALA A 49 13.92 11.79 15.47
N ILE A 50 13.90 12.30 16.70
CA ILE A 50 13.21 11.67 17.83
C ILE A 50 11.69 11.66 17.60
N ALA A 51 11.12 12.80 17.21
CA ALA A 51 9.69 12.91 16.93
C ALA A 51 9.25 11.96 15.79
N ASN A 52 10.02 11.92 14.69
CA ASN A 52 9.75 11.05 13.56
C ASN A 52 9.88 9.57 13.92
N ALA A 53 10.88 9.20 14.74
CA ALA A 53 11.05 7.83 15.21
C ALA A 53 9.84 7.37 16.06
N LEU A 54 9.43 8.17 17.04
CA LEU A 54 8.27 7.87 17.88
C LEU A 54 6.97 7.81 17.05
N ALA A 55 6.77 8.77 16.15
CA ALA A 55 5.61 8.79 15.27
C ALA A 55 5.56 7.56 14.35
N SER A 56 6.71 7.17 13.78
CA SER A 56 6.82 6.01 12.90
C SER A 56 6.55 4.69 13.65
N ILE A 57 7.11 4.52 14.85
CA ILE A 57 6.85 3.33 15.68
C ILE A 57 5.35 3.22 16.00
N SER A 58 4.72 4.32 16.41
CA SER A 58 3.28 4.36 16.70
C SER A 58 2.46 4.02 15.46
N ALA A 59 2.73 4.68 14.33
CA ALA A 59 2.01 4.47 13.09
C ALA A 59 2.14 3.01 12.59
N LEU A 60 3.33 2.41 12.68
CA LEU A 60 3.56 1.00 12.31
C LEU A 60 2.78 0.04 13.21
N ALA A 61 2.78 0.26 14.52
CA ALA A 61 2.04 -0.58 15.46
C ALA A 61 0.54 -0.58 15.16
N PHE A 62 -0.05 0.61 14.97
CA PHE A 62 -1.46 0.75 14.62
C PHE A 62 -1.78 0.19 13.22
N SER A 63 -0.92 0.42 12.24
CA SER A 63 -1.13 -0.03 10.85
C SER A 63 -1.05 -1.55 10.68
N ILE A 64 -0.40 -2.26 11.61
CA ILE A 64 -0.36 -3.73 11.61
C ILE A 64 -1.58 -4.29 12.36
N ASP A 65 -1.88 -3.75 13.54
CA ASP A 65 -2.90 -4.30 14.43
C ASP A 65 -4.33 -4.09 13.89
N ALA A 66 -4.67 -2.86 13.50
CA ALA A 66 -6.04 -2.52 13.15
C ALA A 66 -6.52 -3.22 11.87
N PRO A 67 -5.79 -3.19 10.73
CA PRO A 67 -6.24 -3.86 9.51
C PRO A 67 -6.33 -5.38 9.64
N LEU A 68 -5.42 -6.00 10.40
CA LEU A 68 -5.44 -7.45 10.60
C LEU A 68 -6.64 -7.88 11.46
N LYS A 69 -6.95 -7.13 12.53
CA LYS A 69 -8.12 -7.40 13.36
C LYS A 69 -9.42 -7.18 12.60
N MET A 70 -9.55 -6.08 11.86
CA MET A 70 -10.71 -5.84 11.00
C MET A 70 -10.87 -6.97 9.98
N LEU A 71 -9.78 -7.39 9.31
CA LEU A 71 -9.83 -8.49 8.33
C LEU A 71 -10.29 -9.81 8.95
N LEU A 72 -9.80 -10.17 10.14
CA LEU A 72 -10.11 -11.48 10.75
C LEU A 72 -11.40 -11.49 11.59
N SER A 73 -11.84 -10.32 12.07
CA SER A 73 -13.07 -10.17 12.86
C SER A 73 -14.31 -9.99 11.99
N ASP A 74 -14.20 -9.25 10.88
CA ASP A 74 -15.35 -8.92 10.03
C ASP A 74 -15.50 -9.88 8.83
N ALA A 75 -14.55 -10.80 8.68
CA ALA A 75 -14.65 -11.79 7.61
C ALA A 75 -15.59 -12.92 7.96
N ASP A 76 -16.47 -13.22 7.01
CA ASP A 76 -17.34 -14.36 7.04
C ASP A 76 -16.50 -15.67 7.13
N PRO A 77 -16.83 -16.59 8.06
CA PRO A 77 -16.16 -17.88 8.22
C PRO A 77 -16.05 -18.72 6.94
N HIS A 78 -16.91 -18.48 5.95
CA HIS A 78 -16.84 -19.14 4.63
C HIS A 78 -15.64 -18.68 3.77
N PHE A 79 -15.04 -17.52 4.07
CA PHE A 79 -13.99 -16.91 3.25
C PHE A 79 -12.62 -16.85 3.96
N ILE A 80 -12.57 -16.99 5.28
CA ILE A 80 -11.31 -17.06 6.04
C ILE A 80 -11.21 -18.38 6.81
N PRO A 81 -10.11 -19.14 6.66
CA PRO A 81 -9.97 -20.42 7.33
C PRO A 81 -9.90 -20.23 8.85
N LYS A 82 -10.62 -21.07 9.59
CA LYS A 82 -10.72 -21.04 11.07
C LYS A 82 -9.37 -21.08 11.79
N LYS A 83 -8.33 -21.63 11.14
CA LYS A 83 -6.97 -21.63 11.67
C LYS A 83 -6.35 -20.23 11.73
N LEU A 84 -6.67 -19.33 10.80
CA LEU A 84 -6.13 -17.96 10.79
C LEU A 84 -6.87 -17.04 11.76
N SER A 85 -8.17 -17.27 11.96
CA SER A 85 -9.00 -16.52 12.90
C SER A 85 -8.94 -17.04 14.35
N HIS A 86 -8.07 -18.01 14.65
CA HIS A 86 -7.90 -18.51 16.02
C HIS A 86 -7.37 -17.42 16.95
N LEU A 87 -8.20 -17.03 17.92
CA LEU A 87 -7.90 -16.00 18.91
C LEU A 87 -7.21 -16.59 20.15
N ASN A 88 -6.24 -15.88 20.70
CA ASN A 88 -5.69 -16.19 22.02
C ASN A 88 -6.63 -15.70 23.15
N LYS A 89 -6.31 -16.02 24.40
CA LYS A 89 -7.00 -15.56 25.62
C LYS A 89 -7.20 -14.04 25.73
N LYS A 90 -6.42 -13.26 24.97
CA LYS A 90 -6.49 -11.79 24.91
C LYS A 90 -7.25 -11.25 23.69
N GLY A 91 -7.96 -12.11 22.95
CA GLY A 91 -8.71 -11.72 21.75
C GLY A 91 -7.84 -11.37 20.54
N THR A 92 -6.58 -11.80 20.50
CA THR A 92 -5.63 -11.49 19.42
C THR A 92 -5.42 -12.68 18.48
N PRO A 93 -5.50 -12.48 17.15
CA PRO A 93 -5.34 -13.55 16.16
C PRO A 93 -3.85 -13.84 15.89
N ILE A 94 -3.24 -14.73 16.67
CA ILE A 94 -1.78 -15.03 16.61
C ILE A 94 -1.35 -15.48 15.21
N ASN A 95 -2.11 -16.39 14.59
CA ASN A 95 -1.75 -16.95 13.29
C ASN A 95 -1.83 -15.91 12.17
N GLY A 96 -2.69 -14.90 12.32
CA GLY A 96 -2.74 -13.73 11.44
C GLY A 96 -1.45 -12.92 11.47
N TYR A 97 -0.90 -12.63 12.66
CA TYR A 97 0.36 -11.88 12.76
C TYR A 97 1.56 -12.67 12.24
N TRP A 98 1.57 -13.99 12.41
CA TRP A 98 2.60 -14.84 11.81
C TRP A 98 2.53 -14.81 10.28
N LEU A 99 1.33 -14.91 9.70
CA LEU A 99 1.15 -14.80 8.25
C LEU A 99 1.64 -13.46 7.72
N THR A 100 1.24 -12.34 8.34
CA THR A 100 1.68 -11.01 7.90
C THR A 100 3.18 -10.81 8.09
N GLY A 101 3.75 -11.29 9.20
CA GLY A 101 5.18 -11.23 9.47
C GLY A 101 6.01 -11.99 8.42
N ILE A 102 5.58 -13.19 8.04
CA ILE A 102 6.25 -13.98 6.98
C ILE A 102 6.14 -13.26 5.63
N LEU A 103 4.96 -12.77 5.27
CA LEU A 103 4.73 -12.07 4.00
C LEU A 103 5.57 -10.80 3.89
N VAL A 104 5.60 -9.97 4.95
CA VAL A 104 6.41 -8.73 4.98
C VAL A 104 7.90 -9.06 4.94
N SER A 105 8.35 -10.07 5.68
CA SER A 105 9.75 -10.50 5.67
C SER A 105 10.20 -10.94 4.27
N LEU A 106 9.38 -11.75 3.58
CA LEU A 106 9.65 -12.18 2.21
C LEU A 106 9.68 -10.98 1.25
N LEU A 107 8.74 -10.04 1.40
CA LEU A 107 8.64 -8.84 0.58
C LEU A 107 9.84 -7.89 0.75
N ILE A 108 10.54 -7.94 1.88
CA ILE A 108 11.76 -7.15 2.09
C ILE A 108 13.00 -7.90 1.59
N ILE A 109 13.12 -9.20 1.94
CA ILE A 109 14.32 -10.00 1.63
C ILE A 109 14.46 -10.24 0.12
N VAL A 110 13.40 -10.66 -0.56
CA VAL A 110 13.48 -11.03 -1.99
C VAL A 110 13.95 -9.85 -2.86
N PRO A 111 13.39 -8.63 -2.72
CA PRO A 111 13.85 -7.48 -3.47
C PRO A 111 15.22 -6.98 -3.01
N ALA A 112 15.55 -7.06 -1.71
CA ALA A 112 16.87 -6.64 -1.22
C ALA A 112 18.03 -7.46 -1.80
N LEU A 113 17.80 -8.73 -2.16
CA LEU A 113 18.82 -9.57 -2.81
C LEU A 113 19.08 -9.18 -4.27
N GLY A 114 18.11 -8.55 -4.95
CA GLY A 114 18.26 -8.14 -6.35
C GLY A 114 18.41 -6.63 -6.57
N ILE A 115 17.96 -5.81 -5.62
CA ILE A 115 18.08 -4.34 -5.64
C ILE A 115 19.21 -3.97 -4.67
N GLY A 116 20.41 -3.80 -5.20
CA GLY A 116 21.63 -3.57 -4.40
C GLY A 116 21.71 -2.21 -3.69
N ASN A 117 20.74 -1.31 -3.88
CA ASN A 117 20.73 0.04 -3.31
C ASN A 117 19.49 0.30 -2.45
N MET A 118 19.69 0.74 -1.21
CA MET A 118 18.63 1.06 -0.26
C MET A 118 17.66 2.15 -0.77
N ASN A 119 18.18 3.17 -1.47
CA ASN A 119 17.33 4.23 -2.01
C ASN A 119 16.45 3.70 -3.16
N GLU A 120 16.97 2.77 -3.95
CA GLU A 120 16.19 2.12 -5.01
C GLU A 120 15.17 1.16 -4.44
N LEU A 121 15.53 0.39 -3.41
CA LEU A 121 14.60 -0.47 -2.69
C LEU A 121 13.44 0.34 -2.09
N TYR A 122 13.74 1.48 -1.48
CA TYR A 122 12.72 2.40 -0.95
C TYR A 122 11.82 2.95 -2.06
N LYS A 123 12.40 3.44 -3.17
CA LYS A 123 11.63 3.93 -4.33
C LYS A 123 10.76 2.83 -4.93
N TRP A 124 11.28 1.61 -5.01
CA TRP A 124 10.55 0.44 -5.49
C TRP A 124 9.38 0.09 -4.56
N LEU A 125 9.57 0.07 -3.24
CA LEU A 125 8.50 -0.15 -2.27
C LEU A 125 7.38 0.90 -2.39
N LEU A 126 7.74 2.17 -2.54
CA LEU A 126 6.77 3.25 -2.81
C LEU A 126 6.03 3.02 -4.13
N ASN A 127 6.73 2.60 -5.18
CA ASN A 127 6.12 2.31 -6.47
C ASN A 127 5.17 1.12 -6.40
N LEU A 128 5.57 0.04 -5.74
CA LEU A 128 4.73 -1.13 -5.51
C LEU A 128 3.47 -0.75 -4.72
N ASN A 129 3.60 0.06 -3.66
CA ASN A 129 2.45 0.55 -2.92
C ASN A 129 1.48 1.34 -3.81
N SER A 130 2.01 2.18 -4.70
CA SER A 130 1.20 2.95 -5.66
C SER A 130 0.44 2.09 -6.69
N VAL A 131 0.83 0.84 -6.90
CA VAL A 131 0.12 -0.12 -7.76
C VAL A 131 -0.86 -0.97 -6.96
N VAL A 132 -0.41 -1.53 -5.83
CA VAL A 132 -1.20 -2.46 -5.00
C VAL A 132 -2.40 -1.77 -4.35
N MET A 133 -2.23 -0.52 -3.90
CA MET A 133 -3.32 0.25 -3.26
C MET A 133 -4.49 0.50 -4.22
N PRO A 134 -4.29 1.03 -5.45
CA PRO A 134 -5.36 1.19 -6.43
C PRO A 134 -5.95 -0.13 -6.94
N LEU A 135 -5.15 -1.20 -7.00
CA LEU A 135 -5.61 -2.50 -7.52
C LEU A 135 -6.85 -3.02 -6.79
N ARG A 136 -6.92 -2.85 -5.46
CA ARG A 136 -8.10 -3.25 -4.68
C ARG A 136 -9.36 -2.45 -5.05
N TYR A 137 -9.20 -1.19 -5.47
CA TYR A 137 -10.32 -0.34 -5.87
C TYR A 137 -10.90 -0.72 -7.23
N LEU A 138 -10.15 -1.43 -8.09
CA LEU A 138 -10.72 -1.99 -9.32
C LEU A 138 -11.91 -2.90 -9.03
N TRP A 139 -11.84 -3.71 -7.97
CA TRP A 139 -12.95 -4.54 -7.53
C TRP A 139 -14.14 -3.72 -7.02
N VAL A 140 -13.86 -2.63 -6.31
CA VAL A 140 -14.89 -1.71 -5.81
C VAL A 140 -15.60 -1.01 -6.97
N PHE A 141 -14.86 -0.52 -7.97
CA PHE A 141 -15.44 0.13 -9.15
C PHE A 141 -16.19 -0.87 -10.04
N LEU A 142 -15.68 -2.09 -10.19
CA LEU A 142 -16.38 -3.17 -10.88
C LEU A 142 -17.70 -3.53 -10.17
N ALA A 143 -17.66 -3.68 -8.84
CA ALA A 143 -18.85 -3.93 -8.03
C ALA A 143 -19.85 -2.77 -8.14
N TYR A 144 -19.38 -1.52 -8.09
CA TYR A 144 -20.23 -0.33 -8.28
C TYR A 144 -20.87 -0.31 -9.68
N TYR A 145 -20.12 -0.62 -10.73
CA TYR A 145 -20.67 -0.71 -12.10
C TYR A 145 -21.77 -1.78 -12.20
N LEU A 146 -21.53 -2.98 -11.64
CA LEU A 146 -22.50 -4.07 -11.62
C LEU A 146 -23.73 -3.75 -10.75
N LEU A 147 -23.53 -3.10 -9.61
CA LEU A 147 -24.61 -2.65 -8.74
C LEU A 147 -25.50 -1.64 -9.46
N ASN A 148 -24.91 -0.65 -10.15
CA ASN A 148 -25.69 0.31 -10.94
C ASN A 148 -26.46 -0.36 -12.07
N LYS A 149 -25.90 -1.39 -12.73
CA LYS A 149 -26.64 -2.17 -13.73
C LYS A 149 -27.91 -2.82 -13.15
N HIS A 150 -27.91 -3.14 -11.86
CA HIS A 150 -29.03 -3.75 -11.13
C HIS A 150 -29.70 -2.82 -10.11
N LEU A 151 -29.60 -1.49 -10.30
CA LEU A 151 -30.19 -0.47 -9.42
C LEU A 151 -31.68 -0.68 -9.10
N GLU A 152 -32.44 -1.26 -10.03
CA GLU A 152 -33.87 -1.54 -9.84
C GLU A 152 -34.15 -2.63 -8.79
N LYS A 153 -33.17 -3.48 -8.46
CA LYS A 153 -33.32 -4.56 -7.48
C LYS A 153 -32.82 -4.21 -6.08
N PHE A 154 -32.02 -3.15 -5.93
CA PHE A 154 -31.34 -2.80 -4.68
C PHE A 154 -31.62 -1.36 -4.30
N GLN A 155 -32.41 -1.16 -3.24
CA GLN A 155 -32.64 0.16 -2.65
C GLN A 155 -31.54 0.41 -1.61
N ALA A 156 -30.63 1.34 -1.88
CA ALA A 156 -29.62 1.77 -0.91
C ALA A 156 -30.14 2.96 -0.10
N GLU A 157 -29.81 2.99 1.20
CA GLU A 157 -30.15 4.11 2.11
C GLU A 157 -29.55 5.45 1.63
N TYR A 158 -28.40 5.38 0.95
CA TYR A 158 -27.75 6.51 0.31
C TYR A 158 -27.38 6.17 -1.14
N MET A 159 -27.77 7.05 -2.08
CA MET A 159 -27.37 6.96 -3.48
C MET A 159 -26.73 8.27 -3.94
N PHE A 160 -25.46 8.20 -4.30
CA PHE A 160 -24.73 9.34 -4.87
C PHE A 160 -25.29 9.75 -6.24
N VAL A 161 -25.65 8.77 -7.09
CA VAL A 161 -26.24 9.00 -8.41
C VAL A 161 -27.52 8.19 -8.53
N LYS A 162 -28.65 8.88 -8.75
CA LYS A 162 -29.97 8.26 -8.90
C LYS A 162 -30.22 7.69 -10.30
N ASN A 163 -29.43 8.14 -11.29
CA ASN A 163 -29.56 7.70 -12.68
C ASN A 163 -28.60 6.53 -12.98
N LYS A 164 -29.17 5.39 -13.36
CA LYS A 164 -28.46 4.16 -13.74
C LYS A 164 -27.36 4.37 -14.76
N HIS A 165 -27.63 5.10 -15.83
CA HIS A 165 -26.67 5.29 -16.91
C HIS A 165 -25.49 6.16 -16.48
N VAL A 166 -25.75 7.23 -15.72
CA VAL A 166 -24.70 8.13 -15.22
C VAL A 166 -23.81 7.40 -14.21
N GLY A 167 -24.40 6.61 -13.29
CA GLY A 167 -23.64 5.80 -12.34
C GLY A 167 -22.75 4.76 -13.03
N MET A 168 -23.25 4.10 -14.08
CA MET A 168 -22.47 3.17 -14.90
C MET A 168 -21.30 3.84 -15.62
N ILE A 169 -21.51 5.03 -16.21
CA ILE A 169 -20.44 5.77 -16.89
C ILE A 169 -19.35 6.17 -15.89
N ILE A 170 -19.72 6.71 -14.72
CA ILE A 170 -18.76 7.10 -13.69
C ILE A 170 -17.98 5.88 -13.19
N GLY A 171 -18.66 4.78 -12.89
CA GLY A 171 -18.02 3.53 -12.46
C GLY A 171 -17.05 2.98 -13.50
N GLY A 172 -17.47 2.95 -14.77
CA GLY A 172 -16.63 2.50 -15.88
C GLY A 172 -15.42 3.39 -16.12
N TRP A 173 -15.60 4.71 -16.05
CA TRP A 173 -14.51 5.69 -16.17
C TRP A 173 -13.50 5.55 -15.03
N CYS A 174 -13.96 5.49 -13.78
CA CYS A 174 -13.10 5.27 -12.62
C CYS A 174 -12.33 3.95 -12.71
N PHE A 175 -13.00 2.87 -13.17
CA PHE A 175 -12.36 1.58 -13.40
C PHE A 175 -11.26 1.69 -14.46
N LEU A 176 -11.56 2.24 -15.64
CA LEU A 176 -10.59 2.37 -16.74
C LEU A 176 -9.41 3.26 -16.35
N PHE A 177 -9.66 4.41 -15.74
CA PHE A 177 -8.61 5.32 -15.29
C PHE A 177 -7.70 4.66 -14.25
N THR A 178 -8.28 3.97 -13.27
CA THR A 178 -7.52 3.25 -12.24
C THR A 178 -6.73 2.10 -12.84
N ALA A 179 -7.31 1.35 -13.80
CA ALA A 179 -6.63 0.25 -14.47
C ALA A 179 -5.43 0.75 -15.28
N LEU A 180 -5.59 1.85 -16.03
CA LEU A 180 -4.50 2.50 -16.75
C LEU A 180 -3.41 3.00 -15.79
N ALA A 181 -3.78 3.62 -14.67
CA ALA A 181 -2.82 4.07 -13.67
C ALA A 181 -2.04 2.91 -13.03
N CYS A 182 -2.69 1.77 -12.75
CA CYS A 182 -2.04 0.55 -12.27
C CYS A 182 -1.04 0.00 -13.30
N LEU A 183 -1.44 -0.09 -14.58
CA LEU A 183 -0.58 -0.59 -15.66
C LEU A 183 0.66 0.30 -15.85
N LEU A 184 0.47 1.62 -15.87
CA LEU A 184 1.57 2.58 -15.97
C LEU A 184 2.46 2.55 -14.71
N GLY A 185 1.88 2.35 -13.53
CA GLY A 185 2.62 2.24 -12.28
C GLY A 185 3.49 0.99 -12.15
N MET A 186 3.14 -0.10 -12.84
CA MET A 186 3.93 -1.34 -12.86
C MET A 186 5.27 -1.18 -13.61
N LEU A 187 5.37 -0.19 -14.49
CA LEU A 187 6.61 0.09 -15.22
C LEU A 187 7.69 0.60 -14.25
N PRO A 188 8.90 0.01 -14.26
CA PRO A 188 10.00 0.51 -13.44
C PRO A 188 10.35 1.94 -13.83
N LYS A 189 10.57 2.79 -12.82
CA LYS A 189 10.94 4.20 -13.00
C LYS A 189 12.46 4.42 -13.09
N ILE A 190 13.22 3.34 -13.25
CA ILE A 190 14.68 3.38 -13.44
C ILE A 190 15.03 3.45 -14.93
N ASN A 191 16.13 4.13 -15.25
CA ASN A 191 16.60 4.27 -16.62
C ASN A 191 17.09 2.92 -17.14
N TYR A 192 16.39 2.36 -18.13
CA TYR A 192 16.72 1.08 -18.77
C TYR A 192 18.18 1.02 -19.26
N LEU A 193 18.73 2.15 -19.72
CA LEU A 193 20.08 2.24 -20.28
C LEU A 193 21.20 2.12 -19.24
N ASN A 194 20.92 2.40 -17.97
CA ASN A 194 21.94 2.38 -16.92
C ASN A 194 22.05 1.00 -16.28
N ASP A 195 20.93 0.34 -15.99
CA ASP A 195 20.90 -0.98 -15.33
C ASP A 195 19.77 -1.89 -15.87
N PRO A 196 19.99 -2.57 -17.02
CA PRO A 196 18.97 -3.41 -17.65
C PRO A 196 18.52 -4.60 -16.77
N GLY A 197 19.44 -5.19 -16.02
CA GLY A 197 19.16 -6.34 -15.15
C GLY A 197 18.22 -5.99 -13.99
N THR A 198 18.50 -4.88 -13.30
CA THR A 198 17.66 -4.36 -12.22
C THR A 198 16.29 -3.92 -12.75
N TRP A 199 16.22 -3.39 -13.97
CA TRP A 199 14.96 -3.01 -14.63
C TRP A 199 14.03 -4.21 -14.82
N TRP A 200 14.53 -5.29 -15.42
CA TRP A 200 13.74 -6.51 -15.62
C TRP A 200 13.35 -7.17 -14.31
N PHE A 201 14.23 -7.17 -13.32
CA PHE A 201 13.94 -7.70 -12.00
C PHE A 201 12.83 -6.89 -11.30
N GLN A 202 12.92 -5.56 -11.29
CA GLN A 202 11.89 -4.69 -10.72
C GLN A 202 10.55 -4.81 -11.45
N MET A 203 10.56 -4.93 -12.79
CA MET A 203 9.33 -5.13 -13.55
C MET A 203 8.68 -6.47 -13.20
N GLY A 204 9.49 -7.53 -13.12
CA GLY A 204 9.03 -8.84 -12.68
C GLY A 204 8.39 -8.78 -11.30
N LEU A 205 9.05 -8.16 -10.32
CA LEU A 205 8.51 -7.99 -8.97
C LEU A 205 7.22 -7.15 -8.95
N ASN A 206 7.14 -6.06 -9.73
CA ASN A 206 5.95 -5.21 -9.80
C ASN A 206 4.72 -5.94 -10.35
N ILE A 207 4.90 -7.01 -11.11
CA ILE A 207 3.81 -7.83 -11.66
C ILE A 207 3.54 -9.03 -10.75
N ILE A 208 4.60 -9.75 -10.37
CA ILE A 208 4.52 -10.99 -9.58
C ILE A 208 3.95 -10.70 -8.18
N THR A 209 4.40 -9.64 -7.51
CA THR A 209 3.97 -9.35 -6.13
C THR A 209 2.47 -9.08 -6.03
N PRO A 210 1.84 -8.20 -6.86
CA PRO A 210 0.39 -8.04 -6.85
C PRO A 210 -0.36 -9.32 -7.23
N VAL A 211 0.16 -10.12 -8.17
CA VAL A 211 -0.45 -11.40 -8.54
C VAL A 211 -0.43 -12.40 -7.38
N ILE A 212 0.68 -12.49 -6.64
CA ILE A 212 0.78 -13.33 -5.43
C ILE A 212 -0.25 -12.87 -4.39
N PHE A 213 -0.38 -11.57 -4.16
CA PHE A 213 -1.38 -11.04 -3.21
C PHE A 213 -2.82 -11.34 -3.63
N LEU A 214 -3.13 -11.22 -4.92
CA LEU A 214 -4.44 -11.57 -5.46
C LEU A 214 -4.69 -13.08 -5.33
N ALA A 215 -3.70 -13.91 -5.65
CA ALA A 215 -3.79 -15.36 -5.50
C ALA A 215 -4.01 -15.74 -4.02
N LEU A 216 -3.29 -15.12 -3.09
CA LEU A 216 -3.48 -15.34 -1.65
C LEU A 216 -4.93 -15.00 -1.23
N GLY A 217 -5.46 -13.88 -1.71
CA GLY A 217 -6.86 -13.49 -1.45
C GLY A 217 -7.90 -14.49 -1.99
N LEU A 218 -7.60 -15.20 -3.09
CA LEU A 218 -8.48 -16.22 -3.67
C LEU A 218 -8.29 -17.62 -3.05
N ILE A 219 -7.07 -17.95 -2.61
CA ILE A 219 -6.73 -19.23 -2.00
C ILE A 219 -7.32 -19.35 -0.59
N LEU A 220 -7.33 -18.26 0.19
CA LEU A 220 -7.86 -18.26 1.55
C LEU A 220 -9.32 -18.75 1.63
N PRO A 221 -10.27 -18.25 0.80
CA PRO A 221 -11.64 -18.77 0.72
C PRO A 221 -11.71 -20.24 0.30
N PHE A 222 -10.85 -20.66 -0.63
CA PHE A 222 -10.84 -22.05 -1.07
C PHE A 222 -10.43 -23.01 0.05
N ILE A 223 -9.44 -22.63 0.87
CA ILE A 223 -9.04 -23.39 2.05
C ILE A 223 -10.17 -23.39 3.09
N ALA A 224 -10.81 -22.24 3.34
CA ALA A 224 -11.93 -22.14 4.28
C ALA A 224 -13.08 -23.11 3.94
N ARG A 225 -13.51 -23.14 2.67
CA ARG A 225 -14.55 -24.07 2.19
C ARG A 225 -14.16 -25.54 2.32
N ARG A 226 -12.88 -25.88 2.11
CA ARG A 226 -12.38 -27.26 2.28
C ARG A 226 -12.32 -27.68 3.75
N ASP A 227 -11.95 -26.76 4.65
CA ASP A 227 -11.96 -27.01 6.09
C ASP A 227 -13.39 -27.18 6.60
N GLU A 228 -14.35 -26.42 6.09
CA GLU A 228 -15.77 -26.57 6.42
C GLU A 228 -16.36 -27.90 5.91
N ALA A 229 -16.05 -28.28 4.67
CA ALA A 229 -16.45 -29.57 4.10
C ALA A 229 -15.80 -30.80 4.77
N ARG A 230 -14.73 -30.60 5.57
CA ARG A 230 -14.10 -31.65 6.39
C ARG A 230 -14.66 -31.74 7.82
N LEU A 231 -15.38 -30.71 8.26
CA LEU A 231 -16.00 -30.64 9.59
C LEU A 231 -17.46 -31.12 9.58
N LEU A 232 -18.07 -31.22 8.39
CA LEU A 232 -19.36 -31.88 8.11
C LEU A 232 -19.14 -33.38 7.83
#